data_AF-X1KCV2-F1
#
_entry.id   AF-X1KCV2-F1
#
_cell.length_a   1.000
_cell.length_b   1.000
_cell.length_c   1.000
_cell.angle_alpha   90.00
_cell.angle_beta   90.00
_cell.angle_gamma   90.00
#
_symmetry.space_group_name_H-M   'P 1'
#
loop_
_entity.id
_entity.type
_entity.pdbx_description
1 polymer ?
#
loop_
_entity_poly.entity_id
_entity_poly.type
_entity_poly.pdbx_seq_one_letter_code
_entity_poly.pdbx_strand_id
1 'polypeptide(L)'
;MKKNLLVRIAVISLVMAAMLTGNVFAEQTDEELILKLKDDIIRIQNQGELGIKKLNLCSSVVALGAYVPLEEAKIEVGKEYYIYYEPANVFTKISEGRYEFWFAQDIILLDDTGEV
;
A
#
# COMPACT_ATOMS: atom_id res chain seq x y z
N MET A 1 54.28 28.65 -20.48
CA MET A 1 53.61 27.57 -19.72
C MET A 1 52.47 28.04 -18.80
N LYS A 2 52.58 29.16 -18.07
CA LYS A 2 51.54 29.63 -17.13
C LYS A 2 50.18 29.98 -17.77
N LYS A 3 50.17 30.51 -19.01
CA LYS A 3 48.93 30.94 -19.71
C LYS A 3 48.01 29.76 -20.07
N ASN A 4 48.57 28.63 -20.51
CA ASN A 4 47.79 27.41 -20.79
C ASN A 4 47.26 26.74 -19.52
N LEU A 5 47.96 26.87 -18.40
CA LEU A 5 47.50 26.35 -17.11
C LEU A 5 46.28 27.15 -16.61
N LEU A 6 46.32 28.48 -16.70
CA LEU A 6 45.21 29.37 -16.34
C LEU A 6 43.96 29.11 -17.19
N VAL A 7 44.13 28.90 -18.50
CA VAL A 7 43.01 28.57 -19.41
C VAL A 7 42.40 27.22 -19.06
N ARG A 8 43.20 26.20 -18.74
CA ARG A 8 42.69 24.88 -18.33
C ARG A 8 41.91 24.94 -17.02
N ILE A 9 42.39 25.70 -16.03
CA ILE A 9 41.69 25.90 -14.75
C ILE A 9 40.37 26.62 -14.96
N ALA A 10 40.33 27.65 -15.81
CA ALA A 10 39.11 28.38 -16.12
C ALA A 10 38.06 27.49 -16.82
N VAL A 11 38.49 26.66 -17.77
CA VAL A 11 37.60 25.71 -18.47
C VAL A 11 37.05 24.66 -17.51
N ILE A 12 37.89 24.08 -16.64
CA ILE A 12 37.44 23.10 -15.64
C ILE A 12 36.45 23.73 -14.66
N SER A 13 36.69 24.97 -14.24
CA SER A 13 35.78 25.69 -13.33
C SER A 13 34.43 25.99 -13.98
N LEU A 14 34.41 26.32 -15.28
CA LEU A 14 33.18 26.55 -16.04
C LEU A 14 32.37 25.26 -16.21
N VAL A 15 33.04 24.13 -16.48
CA VAL A 15 32.39 22.82 -16.59
C VAL A 15 31.82 22.36 -15.25
N MET A 16 32.56 22.56 -14.14
CA MET A 16 32.02 22.28 -12.81
C MET A 16 30.83 23.17 -12.46
N ALA A 17 30.88 24.47 -12.78
CA ALA A 17 29.75 25.37 -12.53
C ALA A 17 28.51 24.94 -13.33
N ALA A 18 28.67 24.52 -14.59
CA ALA A 18 27.57 24.03 -15.42
C ALA A 18 26.98 22.70 -14.90
N MET A 19 27.81 21.82 -14.34
CA MET A 19 27.35 20.57 -13.69
C MET A 19 26.61 20.84 -12.38
N LEU A 20 27.00 21.89 -11.64
CA LEU A 20 26.36 22.27 -10.37
C LEU A 20 25.04 23.05 -10.56
N THR A 21 24.80 23.65 -11.72
CA THR A 21 23.50 24.25 -12.08
C THR A 21 22.49 23.23 -12.60
N GLY A 22 22.89 21.97 -12.78
CA GLY A 22 22.03 20.85 -13.18
C GLY A 22 21.14 20.29 -12.06
N ASN A 23 20.95 21.02 -10.97
CA ASN A 23 19.88 20.73 -10.04
C ASN A 23 18.56 21.06 -10.74
N VAL A 24 18.02 20.04 -11.40
CA VAL A 24 16.60 19.85 -11.69
C VAL A 24 15.79 20.64 -10.68
N PHE A 25 15.18 21.74 -11.12
CA PHE A 25 14.04 22.29 -10.41
C PHE A 25 13.01 21.16 -10.43
N ALA A 26 12.97 20.36 -9.37
CA ALA A 26 11.84 19.51 -9.11
C ALA A 26 10.63 20.45 -9.18
N GLU A 27 9.77 20.20 -10.16
CA GLU A 27 8.49 20.86 -10.28
C GLU A 27 7.90 20.91 -8.86
N GLN A 28 7.52 22.10 -8.37
CA GLN A 28 6.77 22.22 -7.12
C GLN A 28 5.43 21.53 -7.37
N THR A 29 5.42 20.20 -7.28
CA THR A 29 4.21 19.41 -7.22
C THR A 29 3.42 19.90 -6.03
N ASP A 30 2.10 19.82 -6.10
CA ASP A 30 1.18 20.14 -5.00
C ASP A 30 1.32 19.12 -3.84
N GLU A 31 2.53 18.91 -3.35
CA GLU A 31 2.90 17.91 -2.34
C GLU A 31 2.13 18.17 -1.05
N GLU A 32 1.98 19.43 -0.67
CA GLU A 32 1.16 19.84 0.48
C GLU A 32 -0.31 19.44 0.30
N LEU A 33 -0.88 19.64 -0.90
CA LEU A 33 -2.25 19.22 -1.20
C LEU A 33 -2.37 17.70 -1.18
N ILE A 34 -1.42 16.98 -1.77
CA ILE A 34 -1.40 15.52 -1.79
C ILE A 34 -1.35 14.97 -0.35
N LEU A 35 -0.50 15.53 0.51
CA LEU A 35 -0.41 15.13 1.91
C LEU A 35 -1.73 15.40 2.65
N LYS A 36 -2.31 16.58 2.47
CA LYS A 36 -3.61 16.91 3.05
C LYS A 36 -4.72 15.95 2.60
N LEU A 37 -4.77 15.62 1.31
CA LEU A 37 -5.74 14.67 0.77
C LEU A 37 -5.56 13.26 1.34
N LYS A 38 -4.31 12.81 1.53
CA LYS A 38 -4.02 11.52 2.18
C LYS A 38 -4.53 11.50 3.62
N ASP A 39 -4.30 12.57 4.37
CA ASP A 39 -4.78 12.69 5.75
C ASP A 39 -6.31 12.68 5.82
N ASP A 40 -6.98 13.40 4.90
CA ASP A 40 -8.44 13.41 4.81
C ASP A 40 -9.02 12.03 4.47
N ILE A 41 -8.40 11.30 3.53
CA ILE A 41 -8.79 9.92 3.18
C ILE A 41 -8.72 9.02 4.41
N ILE A 42 -7.60 9.05 5.14
CA ILE A 42 -7.40 8.21 6.32
C ILE A 42 -8.38 8.58 7.43
N ARG A 43 -8.61 9.87 7.66
CA ARG A 43 -9.60 10.35 8.63
C ARG A 43 -11.00 9.82 8.31
N ILE A 44 -11.44 9.91 7.05
CA ILE A 44 -12.75 9.42 6.62
C ILE A 44 -12.83 7.89 6.75
N GLN A 45 -11.79 7.18 6.31
CA GLN A 45 -11.71 5.72 6.41
C GLN A 45 -11.83 5.25 7.86
N ASN A 46 -11.06 5.85 8.78
CA ASN A 46 -11.07 5.47 10.19
C ASN A 46 -12.37 5.79 10.94
N GLN A 47 -13.28 6.59 10.35
CA GLN A 47 -14.62 6.83 10.89
C GLN A 47 -15.62 5.74 10.50
N GLY A 48 -15.32 4.95 9.47
CA GLY A 48 -16.16 3.82 9.09
C GLY A 48 -16.03 2.66 10.08
N GLU A 49 -17.06 1.84 10.14
CA GLU A 49 -16.99 0.57 10.89
C GLU A 49 -16.06 -0.42 10.17
N LEU A 50 -15.40 -1.29 10.95
CA LEU A 50 -14.73 -2.45 10.40
C LEU A 50 -15.78 -3.34 9.73
N GLY A 51 -15.60 -3.61 8.45
CA GLY A 51 -16.52 -4.45 7.69
C GLY A 51 -15.77 -5.44 6.83
N ILE A 52 -16.50 -6.42 6.33
CA ILE A 52 -16.02 -7.40 5.34
C ILE A 52 -16.89 -7.25 4.09
N LYS A 53 -16.27 -6.93 2.95
CA LYS A 53 -16.96 -6.81 1.65
C LYS A 53 -17.27 -8.17 1.05
N LYS A 54 -16.36 -9.13 1.22
CA LYS A 54 -16.50 -10.49 0.69
C LYS A 54 -15.99 -11.49 1.71
N LEU A 55 -16.67 -12.62 1.82
CA LEU A 55 -16.25 -13.78 2.58
C LEU A 55 -16.70 -15.01 1.79
N ASN A 56 -15.76 -15.80 1.27
CA ASN A 56 -16.04 -16.93 0.40
C ASN A 56 -15.20 -18.14 0.80
N LEU A 57 -15.82 -19.32 0.80
CA LEU A 57 -15.10 -20.59 0.77
C LEU A 57 -14.51 -20.80 -0.62
N CYS A 58 -13.26 -21.26 -0.67
CA CYS A 58 -12.45 -21.32 -1.87
C CYS A 58 -11.71 -22.67 -1.97
N SER A 59 -11.55 -23.14 -3.21
CA SER A 59 -10.65 -24.26 -3.52
C SER A 59 -9.19 -23.83 -3.57
N SER A 60 -8.93 -22.56 -3.90
CA SER A 60 -7.59 -21.97 -3.88
C SER A 60 -7.63 -20.45 -3.71
N VAL A 61 -6.59 -19.90 -3.08
CA VAL A 61 -6.33 -18.46 -2.96
C VAL A 61 -4.91 -18.20 -3.43
N VAL A 62 -4.75 -17.29 -4.39
CA VAL A 62 -3.44 -16.97 -4.99
C VAL A 62 -2.93 -15.63 -4.47
N ALA A 63 -3.78 -14.62 -4.47
CA ALA A 63 -3.45 -13.27 -4.01
C ALA A 63 -4.73 -12.49 -3.64
N LEU A 64 -4.55 -11.24 -3.19
CA LEU A 64 -5.67 -10.33 -2.98
C LEU A 64 -6.44 -10.13 -4.29
N GLY A 65 -7.75 -10.40 -4.26
CA GLY A 65 -8.64 -10.32 -5.41
C GLY A 65 -8.53 -11.50 -6.39
N ALA A 66 -7.67 -12.49 -6.11
CA ALA A 66 -7.40 -13.63 -6.99
C ALA A 66 -7.59 -14.96 -6.24
N TYR A 67 -8.77 -15.55 -6.40
CA TYR A 67 -9.19 -16.78 -5.75
C TYR A 67 -10.18 -17.56 -6.63
N VAL A 68 -10.34 -18.84 -6.34
CA VAL A 68 -11.36 -19.71 -6.98
C VAL A 68 -12.38 -20.10 -5.91
N PRO A 69 -13.61 -19.56 -5.95
CA PRO A 69 -14.65 -19.94 -4.99
C PRO A 69 -15.07 -21.39 -5.19
N LEU A 70 -15.58 -22.02 -4.13
CA LEU A 70 -16.31 -23.28 -4.30
C LEU A 70 -17.62 -23.02 -5.04
N GLU A 71 -18.07 -24.00 -5.84
CA GLU A 71 -19.37 -23.93 -6.51
C GLU A 71 -20.54 -23.88 -5.51
N GLU A 72 -20.38 -24.59 -4.39
CA GLU A 72 -21.33 -24.60 -3.28
C GLU A 72 -20.58 -24.37 -1.96
N ALA A 73 -21.22 -23.68 -1.02
CA ALA A 73 -20.70 -23.47 0.33
C ALA A 73 -20.87 -24.72 1.21
N LYS A 74 -20.34 -25.85 0.75
CA LYS A 74 -20.34 -27.13 1.45
C LYS A 74 -18.92 -27.56 1.75
N ILE A 75 -18.70 -27.98 2.98
CA ILE A 75 -17.41 -28.48 3.47
C ILE A 75 -17.60 -29.89 4.02
N GLU A 76 -16.61 -30.73 3.79
CA GLU A 76 -16.51 -32.06 4.40
C GLU A 76 -15.61 -32.01 5.63
N VAL A 77 -16.05 -32.66 6.71
CA VAL A 77 -15.29 -32.76 7.95
C VAL A 77 -13.92 -33.41 7.70
N GLY A 78 -12.87 -32.82 8.24
CA GLY A 78 -11.50 -33.33 8.14
C GLY A 78 -10.76 -32.99 6.85
N LYS A 79 -11.37 -32.20 5.95
CA LYS A 79 -10.68 -31.63 4.77
C LYS A 79 -10.23 -30.19 5.03
N GLU A 80 -9.16 -29.80 4.35
CA GLU A 80 -8.68 -28.42 4.34
C GLU A 80 -9.44 -27.59 3.29
N TYR A 81 -9.83 -26.38 3.68
CA TYR A 81 -10.49 -25.41 2.80
C TYR A 81 -9.83 -24.04 2.99
N TYR A 82 -9.89 -23.22 1.95
CA TYR A 82 -9.46 -21.84 2.04
C TYR A 82 -10.65 -20.93 2.24
N ILE A 83 -10.46 -19.88 3.04
CA ILE A 83 -11.43 -18.80 3.16
C ILE A 83 -10.78 -17.54 2.63
N TYR A 84 -11.41 -16.96 1.61
CA TYR A 84 -11.03 -15.66 1.09
C TYR A 84 -11.93 -14.58 1.67
N TYR A 85 -11.34 -13.48 2.12
CA TYR A 85 -12.09 -12.31 2.57
C TYR A 85 -11.45 -11.00 2.12
N GLU A 86 -12.30 -9.99 1.94
CA GLU A 86 -11.89 -8.62 1.63
C GLU A 86 -12.36 -7.69 2.75
N PRO A 87 -11.47 -7.07 3.53
CA PRO A 87 -11.90 -6.06 4.49
C PRO A 87 -12.47 -4.85 3.74
N ALA A 88 -13.64 -4.40 4.18
CA ALA A 88 -14.29 -3.20 3.66
C ALA A 88 -13.53 -1.94 4.06
N ASN A 89 -13.05 -1.94 5.30
CA ASN A 89 -12.41 -0.83 5.95
C ASN A 89 -11.37 -1.35 6.94
N VAL A 90 -10.11 -0.93 6.82
CA VAL A 90 -9.06 -1.30 7.77
C VAL A 90 -8.59 -0.04 8.46
N PHE A 91 -8.67 -0.01 9.79
CA PHE A 91 -8.17 1.14 10.54
C PHE A 91 -6.68 1.35 10.23
N THR A 92 -6.34 2.57 9.84
CA THR A 92 -4.98 2.97 9.47
C THR A 92 -4.46 4.00 10.45
N LYS A 93 -3.44 3.63 11.22
CA LYS A 93 -2.70 4.53 12.12
C LYS A 93 -1.54 5.15 11.38
N ILE A 94 -1.32 6.45 11.58
CA ILE A 94 -0.09 7.12 11.13
C ILE A 94 0.84 7.21 12.34
N SER A 95 2.06 6.68 12.20
CA SER A 95 3.06 6.65 13.27
C SER A 95 4.45 6.87 12.68
N GLU A 96 5.16 7.92 13.12
CA GLU A 96 6.53 8.22 12.67
C GLU A 96 6.69 8.29 11.13
N GLY A 97 5.72 8.87 10.44
CA GLY A 97 5.72 8.95 8.97
C GLY A 97 5.41 7.63 8.24
N ARG A 98 4.98 6.59 8.98
CA ARG A 98 4.56 5.30 8.42
C ARG A 98 3.05 5.11 8.57
N TYR A 99 2.47 4.43 7.59
CA TYR A 99 1.10 3.93 7.67
C TYR A 99 1.11 2.52 8.24
N GLU A 100 0.44 2.34 9.36
CA GLU A 100 0.29 1.06 10.05
C GLU A 100 -1.17 0.63 9.99
N PHE A 101 -1.42 -0.62 9.65
CA PHE A 101 -2.74 -1.23 9.75
C PHE A 101 -2.61 -2.58 10.42
N TRP A 102 -3.55 -2.87 11.32
CA TRP A 102 -3.58 -4.12 12.08
C TRP A 102 -4.99 -4.68 11.98
N PHE A 103 -5.09 -5.94 11.59
CA PHE A 103 -6.33 -6.69 11.66
C PHE A 103 -6.01 -8.08 12.20
N ALA A 104 -6.79 -8.51 13.19
CA ALA A 104 -6.83 -9.90 13.62
C ALA A 104 -8.15 -10.48 13.11
N GLN A 105 -8.14 -11.76 12.77
CA GLN A 105 -9.33 -12.43 12.27
C GLN A 105 -9.54 -13.74 13.02
N ASP A 106 -10.72 -13.88 13.58
CA ASP A 106 -11.26 -15.13 14.09
C ASP A 106 -12.42 -15.55 13.19
N ILE A 107 -12.41 -16.78 12.72
CA ILE A 107 -13.48 -17.34 11.90
C ILE A 107 -14.10 -18.51 12.65
N ILE A 108 -15.43 -18.48 12.78
CA ILE A 108 -16.23 -19.59 13.29
C ILE A 108 -17.08 -20.09 12.13
N LEU A 109 -16.92 -21.35 11.77
CA LEU A 109 -17.79 -22.03 10.82
C LEU A 109 -18.91 -22.69 11.62
N LEU A 110 -20.15 -22.49 11.17
CA LEU A 110 -21.34 -23.04 11.78
C LEU A 110 -22.12 -23.85 10.73
N ASP A 111 -22.82 -24.88 11.17
CA ASP A 111 -23.78 -25.61 10.35
C ASP A 111 -25.11 -24.85 10.17
N ASP A 112 -26.09 -25.47 9.52
CA ASP A 112 -27.41 -24.88 9.28
C ASP A 112 -28.26 -24.73 10.55
N THR A 113 -27.85 -25.37 11.65
CA THR A 113 -28.48 -25.25 12.98
C THR A 113 -27.78 -24.23 13.87
N GLY A 114 -26.59 -23.75 13.49
CA GLY A 114 -25.77 -22.83 14.26
C GLY A 114 -24.80 -23.50 15.23
N GLU A 115 -24.56 -24.81 15.08
CA GLU A 115 -23.55 -25.57 15.82
C GLU A 115 -22.21 -25.60 15.06
N VAL A 116 -21.11 -25.91 15.77
CA VAL A 116 -19.73 -25.93 15.23
C VAL A 116 -19.38 -27.31 14.67
#